data_AF-A0A8T3Q6N0-F1
#
_entry.id   AF-A0A8T3Q6N0-F1
#
_cell.length_a   1.000
_cell.length_b   1.000
_cell.length_c   1.000
_cell.angle_alpha   90.00
_cell.angle_beta   90.00
_cell.angle_gamma   90.00
#
_symmetry.space_group_name_H-M   'P 1'
#
loop_
_entity.id
_entity.type
_entity.pdbx_description
1 polymer ?
#
loop_
_entity_poly.entity_id
_entity_poly.type
_entity_poly.pdbx_seq_one_letter_code
_entity_poly.pdbx_strand_id
1 'polypeptide(L)'
;MLHRNQSSYFFPFNFFENFIYSCRKIENDPNYQRYITNDELLNLVRDENGNAKHTPRRSALAIQRVNSYQNYDALSGMIYQIKIAKKGCIGDDEYPVWHIDDSTIIFVNKKGEYSFHVNENIRTGNLDHPLTHLKIDNFLNQACLHYSKETRVETSNLSDVMSQLMI
;
A
#
# COMPACT_ATOMS: atom_id res chain seq x y z
N MET A 1 5.04 27.10 -41.78
CA MET A 1 4.12 26.73 -40.68
C MET A 1 4.56 25.37 -40.16
N LEU A 2 5.08 25.34 -38.92
CA LEU A 2 5.70 24.17 -38.31
C LEU A 2 4.64 23.16 -37.83
N HIS A 3 4.97 21.88 -38.03
CA HIS A 3 4.22 20.70 -37.62
C HIS A 3 3.80 20.73 -36.15
N ARG A 4 2.51 20.50 -35.87
CA ARG A 4 2.05 19.99 -34.57
C ARG A 4 2.04 18.46 -34.64
N ASN A 5 3.14 17.84 -34.21
CA ASN A 5 3.17 16.44 -33.80
C ASN A 5 2.34 16.31 -32.51
N GLN A 6 1.06 15.97 -32.64
CA GLN A 6 0.31 15.43 -31.51
C GLN A 6 0.80 13.99 -31.31
N SER A 7 1.72 13.80 -30.36
CA SER A 7 2.07 12.47 -29.86
C SER A 7 0.86 11.93 -29.10
N SER A 8 0.04 11.16 -29.80
CA SER A 8 -1.04 10.38 -29.22
C SER A 8 -0.44 9.20 -28.46
N TYR A 9 -0.39 9.30 -27.14
CA TYR A 9 -0.10 8.18 -26.25
C TYR A 9 -1.29 7.21 -26.26
N PHE A 10 -1.45 6.47 -27.35
CA PHE A 10 -2.35 5.31 -27.40
C PHE A 10 -1.73 4.21 -26.54
N PHE A 11 -2.13 4.16 -25.26
CA PHE A 11 -1.96 2.94 -24.48
C PHE A 11 -2.85 1.86 -25.11
N PRO A 12 -2.29 0.70 -25.51
CA PRO A 12 -3.10 -0.45 -25.92
C PRO A 12 -4.10 -0.78 -24.80
N PHE A 13 -5.39 -0.80 -25.14
CA PHE A 13 -6.51 -0.94 -24.19
C PHE A 13 -6.30 -2.07 -23.16
N ASN A 14 -5.71 -3.19 -23.58
CA ASN A 14 -5.43 -4.36 -22.73
C ASN A 14 -4.42 -4.10 -21.59
N PHE A 15 -3.42 -3.24 -21.78
CA PHE A 15 -2.43 -2.98 -20.72
C PHE A 15 -3.04 -2.15 -19.58
N PHE A 16 -3.95 -1.25 -19.92
CA PHE A 16 -4.65 -0.45 -18.91
C PHE A 16 -5.58 -1.32 -18.06
N GLU A 17 -6.29 -2.27 -18.65
CA GLU A 17 -7.13 -3.21 -17.91
C GLU A 17 -6.33 -4.06 -16.92
N ASN A 18 -5.20 -4.63 -17.36
CA ASN A 18 -4.31 -5.41 -16.50
C ASN A 18 -3.74 -4.57 -15.35
N PHE A 19 -3.34 -3.34 -15.63
CA PHE A 19 -2.88 -2.41 -14.60
C PHE A 19 -3.94 -2.16 -13.53
N ILE A 20 -5.16 -1.80 -13.94
CA ILE A 20 -6.28 -1.54 -13.03
C ILE A 20 -6.65 -2.81 -12.25
N TYR A 21 -6.65 -3.97 -12.90
CA TYR A 21 -6.90 -5.25 -12.25
C TYR A 21 -5.86 -5.54 -11.16
N SER A 22 -4.58 -5.36 -11.47
CA SER A 22 -3.49 -5.62 -10.52
C SER A 22 -3.51 -4.69 -9.31
N CYS A 23 -3.83 -3.41 -9.51
CA CYS A 23 -4.05 -2.44 -8.44
C CYS A 23 -5.26 -2.83 -7.57
N ARG A 24 -6.40 -3.16 -8.19
CA ARG A 24 -7.62 -3.59 -7.48
C ARG A 24 -7.41 -4.87 -6.67
N LYS A 25 -6.58 -5.80 -7.16
CA LYS A 25 -6.22 -7.02 -6.41
C LYS A 25 -5.59 -6.67 -5.06
N ILE A 26 -4.73 -5.64 -5.02
CA ILE A 26 -4.14 -5.15 -3.77
C ILE A 26 -5.20 -4.39 -2.96
N GLU A 27 -5.91 -3.45 -3.58
CA GLU A 27 -6.82 -2.54 -2.89
C GLU A 27 -8.07 -3.22 -2.30
N ASN A 28 -8.43 -4.40 -2.80
CA ASN A 28 -9.51 -5.23 -2.26
C ASN A 28 -9.04 -6.20 -1.16
N ASP A 29 -7.73 -6.31 -0.91
CA ASP A 29 -7.21 -7.18 0.15
C ASP A 29 -7.57 -6.63 1.54
N PRO A 30 -7.95 -7.46 2.53
CA PRO A 30 -8.24 -6.99 3.88
C PRO A 30 -7.07 -6.27 4.57
N ASN A 31 -5.84 -6.58 4.19
CA ASN A 31 -4.65 -5.90 4.70
C ASN A 31 -4.40 -4.56 3.99
N TYR A 32 -5.13 -4.22 2.93
CA TYR A 32 -5.07 -2.88 2.37
C TYR A 32 -5.77 -1.88 3.29
N GLN A 33 -4.97 -1.00 3.89
CA GLN A 33 -5.43 -0.02 4.87
C GLN A 33 -5.00 1.37 4.43
N ARG A 34 -5.89 2.05 3.72
CA ARG A 34 -5.62 3.33 3.05
C ARG A 34 -5.03 4.41 3.97
N TYR A 35 -5.42 4.42 5.25
CA TYR A 35 -5.11 5.49 6.20
C TYR A 35 -4.50 5.02 7.51
N ILE A 36 -4.03 3.77 7.61
CA ILE A 36 -3.50 3.27 8.88
C ILE A 36 -2.17 3.94 9.23
N THR A 37 -2.07 4.37 10.48
CA THR A 37 -0.86 4.92 11.08
C THR A 37 0.00 3.82 11.69
N ASN A 38 1.28 4.12 11.94
CA ASN A 38 2.19 3.16 12.57
C ASN A 38 1.74 2.82 14.00
N ASP A 39 1.20 3.78 14.74
CA ASP A 39 0.69 3.56 16.10
C ASP A 39 -0.55 2.67 16.09
N GLU A 40 -1.52 2.92 15.19
CA GLU A 40 -2.68 2.05 15.02
C GLU A 40 -2.26 0.62 14.67
N LEU A 41 -1.30 0.45 13.76
CA LEU A 41 -0.79 -0.86 13.37
C LEU A 41 -0.07 -1.57 14.54
N LEU A 42 0.72 -0.84 15.34
CA LEU A 42 1.36 -1.39 16.54
C LEU A 42 0.33 -1.80 17.61
N ASN A 43 -0.74 -1.03 17.79
CA ASN A 43 -1.81 -1.31 18.76
C ASN A 43 -2.62 -2.58 18.42
N LEU A 44 -2.45 -3.14 17.21
CA LEU A 44 -3.01 -4.45 16.87
C LEU A 44 -2.23 -5.60 17.50
N VAL A 45 -0.93 -5.42 17.77
CA VAL A 45 -0.03 -6.49 18.22
C VAL A 45 0.47 -6.32 19.65
N ARG A 46 0.46 -5.09 20.18
CA ARG A 46 0.85 -4.79 21.56
C ARG A 46 -0.27 -4.17 22.38
N ASP A 47 -0.24 -4.39 23.68
CA ASP A 47 -1.11 -3.72 24.65
C ASP A 47 -0.53 -2.38 25.11
N GLU A 48 -1.25 -1.69 26.00
CA GLU A 48 -0.86 -0.39 26.57
C GLU A 48 0.45 -0.44 27.36
N ASN A 49 0.86 -1.63 27.83
CA ASN A 49 2.10 -1.86 28.56
C ASN A 49 3.27 -2.29 27.65
N GLY A 50 3.04 -2.37 26.33
CA GLY A 50 4.04 -2.86 25.36
C GLY A 50 4.22 -4.37 25.33
N ASN A 51 3.38 -5.13 26.04
CA ASN A 51 3.35 -6.59 25.98
C ASN A 51 2.62 -7.07 24.73
N ALA A 52 2.74 -8.36 24.41
CA ALA A 52 2.01 -8.93 23.28
C ALA A 52 0.51 -9.01 23.58
N LYS A 53 -0.32 -8.53 22.67
CA LYS A 53 -1.78 -8.54 22.79
C LYS A 53 -2.40 -9.92 22.52
N HIS A 54 -1.70 -10.75 21.75
CA HIS A 54 -2.17 -12.08 21.32
C HIS A 54 -1.23 -13.18 21.81
N THR A 55 -1.80 -14.34 22.14
CA THR A 55 -1.07 -15.59 22.41
C THR A 55 -1.61 -16.69 21.48
N PRO A 56 -0.79 -17.29 20.59
CA PRO A 56 0.63 -16.99 20.37
C PRO A 56 0.86 -15.59 19.80
N ARG A 57 2.09 -15.08 19.91
CA ARG A 57 2.49 -13.77 19.39
C ARG A 57 2.23 -13.69 17.89
N ARG A 58 1.67 -12.57 17.44
CA ARG A 58 1.36 -12.30 16.03
C ARG A 58 2.02 -11.02 15.54
N SER A 59 2.23 -10.96 14.23
CA SER A 59 2.58 -9.73 13.50
C SER A 59 1.35 -9.20 12.77
N ALA A 60 1.25 -7.89 12.57
CA ALA A 60 0.17 -7.28 11.80
C ALA A 60 0.74 -6.70 10.50
N LEU A 61 0.14 -7.05 9.37
CA LEU A 61 0.49 -6.55 8.05
C LEU A 61 -0.50 -5.47 7.63
N ALA A 62 -0.01 -4.36 7.08
CA ALA A 62 -0.81 -3.42 6.34
C ALA A 62 -0.14 -3.09 5.01
N ILE A 63 -0.96 -2.90 3.97
CA ILE A 63 -0.54 -2.40 2.67
C ILE A 63 -1.19 -1.04 2.48
N GLN A 64 -0.42 -0.03 2.13
CA GLN A 64 -0.89 1.34 1.96
C GLN A 64 -0.42 1.90 0.63
N ARG A 65 -1.30 2.56 -0.12
CA ARG A 65 -0.91 3.25 -1.34
C ARG A 65 -0.03 4.47 -1.00
N VAL A 66 1.07 4.63 -1.72
CA VAL A 66 1.93 5.81 -1.58
C VAL A 66 1.49 6.85 -2.61
N ASN A 67 1.06 8.01 -2.15
CA ASN A 67 0.51 9.05 -3.04
C ASN A 67 1.59 9.78 -3.84
N SER A 68 2.81 9.88 -3.33
CA SER A 68 3.95 10.41 -4.09
C SER A 68 5.28 10.12 -3.39
N TYR A 69 6.31 9.88 -4.20
CA TYR A 69 7.70 10.11 -3.83
C TYR A 69 8.21 11.29 -4.66
N GLN A 70 9.04 12.15 -4.07
CA GLN A 70 9.51 13.39 -4.72
C GLN A 70 10.20 13.16 -6.08
N ASN A 71 10.83 12.00 -6.27
CA ASN A 71 11.60 11.67 -7.48
C ASN A 71 10.90 10.65 -8.39
N TYR A 72 9.63 10.33 -8.11
CA TYR A 72 8.93 9.30 -8.86
C TYR A 72 7.89 9.93 -9.78
N ASP A 73 8.07 9.74 -11.09
CA ASP A 73 7.04 10.10 -12.05
C ASP A 73 5.84 9.17 -11.88
N ALA A 74 4.70 9.73 -11.46
CA ALA A 74 3.42 9.01 -11.35
C ALA A 74 3.02 8.32 -12.67
N LEU A 75 3.57 8.75 -13.81
CA LEU A 75 3.40 8.07 -15.08
C LEU A 75 4.13 6.72 -15.15
N SER A 76 4.99 6.33 -14.21
CA SER A 76 5.73 5.07 -14.29
C SER A 76 4.93 3.87 -13.77
N GLY A 77 3.96 4.08 -12.87
CA GLY A 77 3.06 3.04 -12.34
C GLY A 77 2.53 3.38 -10.95
N MET A 78 2.11 2.37 -10.20
CA MET A 78 1.56 2.52 -8.84
C MET A 78 2.48 1.94 -7.79
N ILE A 79 2.57 2.64 -6.65
CA ILE A 79 3.40 2.20 -5.53
C ILE A 79 2.54 1.93 -4.28
N TYR A 80 2.78 0.80 -3.64
CA TYR A 80 2.18 0.42 -2.37
C TYR A 80 3.27 0.08 -1.35
N GLN A 81 3.22 0.72 -0.19
CA GLN A 81 4.09 0.43 0.94
C GLN A 81 3.55 -0.75 1.73
N ILE A 82 4.44 -1.69 2.04
CA ILE A 82 4.19 -2.78 2.99
C ILE A 82 4.64 -2.30 4.36
N LYS A 83 3.79 -2.46 5.38
CA LYS A 83 4.11 -2.17 6.78
C LYS A 83 3.83 -3.41 7.62
N ILE A 84 4.80 -3.88 8.38
CA ILE A 84 4.64 -5.04 9.26
C ILE A 84 4.98 -4.63 10.68
N ALA A 85 3.98 -4.61 11.57
CA ALA A 85 4.22 -4.53 13.01
C ALA A 85 4.68 -5.89 13.52
N LYS A 86 5.92 -5.96 14.01
CA LYS A 86 6.53 -7.19 14.52
C LYS A 86 7.40 -6.91 15.74
N LYS A 87 7.72 -7.95 16.52
CA LYS A 87 8.68 -7.89 17.62
C LYS A 87 9.98 -8.52 17.19
N GLY A 88 11.06 -7.75 17.21
CA GLY A 88 12.39 -8.19 16.80
C GLY A 88 13.44 -7.15 17.14
N CYS A 89 14.71 -7.50 16.93
CA CYS A 89 15.83 -6.58 17.10
C CYS A 89 15.87 -5.57 15.95
N ILE A 90 16.35 -4.36 16.22
CA ILE A 90 16.59 -3.31 15.23
C ILE A 90 18.08 -3.01 15.23
N GLY A 91 18.72 -3.05 14.06
CA GLY A 91 20.18 -2.87 13.98
C GLY A 91 20.93 -3.96 14.76
N ASP A 92 21.91 -3.53 15.55
CA ASP A 92 22.78 -4.42 16.36
C ASP A 92 22.25 -4.63 17.80
N ASP A 93 21.02 -4.22 18.10
CA ASP A 93 20.46 -4.38 19.44
C ASP A 93 20.16 -5.84 19.79
N GLU A 94 20.52 -6.26 21.01
CA GLU A 94 20.25 -7.62 21.50
C GLU A 94 18.80 -7.80 22.00
N TYR A 95 18.09 -6.70 22.27
CA TYR A 95 16.78 -6.74 22.91
C TYR A 95 15.63 -6.51 21.90
N PRO A 96 14.71 -7.47 21.73
CA PRO A 96 13.65 -7.34 20.75
C PRO A 96 12.55 -6.37 21.18
N VAL A 97 12.29 -5.38 20.34
CA VAL A 97 11.26 -4.35 20.54
C VAL A 97 10.17 -4.46 19.47
N TRP A 98 8.98 -3.95 19.79
CA TRP A 98 7.91 -3.78 18.80
C TRP A 98 8.27 -2.63 17.86
N HIS A 99 8.26 -2.89 16.57
CA HIS A 99 8.56 -1.90 15.55
C HIS A 99 7.76 -2.14 14.27
N ILE A 100 7.74 -1.13 13.39
CA ILE A 100 7.23 -1.25 12.04
C ILE A 100 8.40 -1.52 11.10
N ASP A 101 8.34 -2.63 10.39
CA ASP A 101 9.16 -2.88 9.22
C ASP A 101 8.42 -2.39 7.98
N ASP A 102 8.92 -1.32 7.37
CA ASP A 102 8.42 -0.73 6.15
C ASP A 102 9.48 -0.66 5.03
N SER A 103 10.44 -1.59 5.11
CA SER A 103 11.60 -1.68 4.22
C SER A 103 11.22 -2.09 2.79
N THR A 104 10.07 -2.72 2.60
CA THR A 104 9.65 -3.31 1.32
C THR A 104 8.47 -2.55 0.71
N ILE A 105 8.54 -2.36 -0.59
CA ILE A 105 7.53 -1.70 -1.42
C ILE A 105 7.08 -2.63 -2.54
N ILE A 106 5.80 -2.59 -2.88
CA ILE A 106 5.22 -3.18 -4.09
C ILE A 106 5.14 -2.09 -5.14
N PHE A 107 5.69 -2.38 -6.32
CA PHE A 107 5.54 -1.56 -7.50
C PHE A 107 4.71 -2.31 -8.55
N VAL A 108 3.63 -1.68 -9.02
CA VAL A 108 2.78 -2.16 -10.13
C VAL A 108 3.08 -1.31 -11.36
N ASN A 109 3.71 -1.90 -12.37
CA ASN A 109 4.02 -1.17 -13.60
C ASN A 109 2.78 -1.02 -14.50
N LYS A 110 2.87 -0.21 -15.55
CA LYS A 110 1.78 0.03 -16.52
C LYS A 110 1.25 -1.20 -17.25
N LYS A 111 1.96 -2.33 -17.24
CA LYS A 111 1.49 -3.60 -17.81
C LYS A 111 0.68 -4.42 -16.80
N GLY A 112 0.61 -3.98 -15.55
CA GLY A 112 -0.01 -4.70 -14.44
C GLY A 112 0.92 -5.71 -13.76
N GLU A 113 2.22 -5.66 -14.00
CA GLU A 113 3.19 -6.58 -13.40
C GLU A 113 3.64 -6.07 -12.02
N TYR A 114 3.76 -6.99 -11.07
CA TYR A 114 4.28 -6.71 -9.73
C TYR A 114 5.80 -6.84 -9.69
N SER A 115 6.43 -5.92 -8.97
CA SER A 115 7.83 -6.07 -8.54
C SER A 115 7.98 -5.53 -7.11
N PHE A 116 9.00 -6.02 -6.41
CA PHE A 116 9.27 -5.67 -5.02
C PHE A 116 10.58 -4.93 -4.95
N HIS A 117 10.64 -3.88 -4.13
CA HIS A 117 11.83 -3.04 -4.02
C HIS A 117 12.06 -2.63 -2.58
N VAL A 118 13.32 -2.33 -2.26
CA VAL A 118 13.65 -1.64 -1.02
C VAL A 118 13.08 -0.22 -1.08
N ASN A 119 12.48 0.27 0.00
CA ASN A 119 11.86 1.59 0.08
C ASN A 119 12.84 2.71 -0.28
N GLU A 120 14.11 2.57 0.12
CA GLU A 120 15.18 3.50 -0.22
C GLU A 120 15.44 3.58 -1.74
N ASN A 121 15.43 2.44 -2.44
CA ASN A 121 15.62 2.39 -3.89
C ASN A 121 14.48 3.12 -4.61
N ILE A 122 13.25 2.95 -4.15
CA ILE A 122 12.08 3.66 -4.71
C ILE A 122 12.20 5.18 -4.52
N ARG A 123 12.66 5.63 -3.33
CA ARG A 123 12.85 7.06 -3.03
C ARG A 123 13.89 7.73 -3.93
N THR A 124 14.89 6.96 -4.37
CA THR A 124 15.94 7.42 -5.29
C THR A 124 15.59 7.17 -6.77
N GLY A 125 14.44 6.56 -7.06
CA GLY A 125 14.00 6.26 -8.43
C GLY A 125 14.66 5.03 -9.05
N ASN A 126 15.36 4.21 -8.26
CA ASN A 126 16.04 3.00 -8.73
C ASN A 126 15.09 1.80 -8.70
N LEU A 127 14.68 1.33 -9.89
CA LEU A 127 13.83 0.14 -10.08
C LEU A 127 14.58 -1.06 -10.69
N ASP A 128 15.88 -0.94 -10.93
CA ASP A 128 16.66 -1.95 -11.66
C ASP A 128 17.07 -3.13 -10.77
N HIS A 129 16.85 -3.02 -9.46
CA HIS A 129 17.21 -4.03 -8.47
C HIS A 129 15.99 -4.55 -7.69
N PRO A 130 15.08 -5.30 -8.34
CA PRO A 130 13.93 -5.88 -7.64
C PRO A 130 14.34 -6.99 -6.67
N LEU A 131 13.59 -7.11 -5.58
CA LEU A 131 13.67 -8.20 -4.61
C LEU A 131 12.99 -9.46 -5.17
N THR A 132 13.73 -10.26 -5.93
CA THR A 132 13.20 -11.42 -6.68
C THR A 132 12.75 -12.60 -5.82
N HIS A 133 13.15 -12.65 -4.55
CA HIS A 133 12.75 -13.69 -3.60
C HIS A 133 11.34 -13.48 -3.05
N LEU A 134 10.76 -12.29 -3.24
CA LEU A 134 9.41 -11.94 -2.78
C LEU A 134 8.38 -12.16 -3.89
N LYS A 135 7.17 -12.56 -3.50
CA LYS A 135 6.01 -12.67 -4.39
C LYS A 135 4.81 -11.99 -3.76
N ILE A 136 3.85 -11.59 -4.60
CA ILE A 136 2.66 -10.87 -4.16
C ILE A 136 1.80 -11.69 -3.19
N ASP A 137 1.74 -13.01 -3.37
CA ASP A 137 0.96 -13.90 -2.51
C ASP A 137 1.61 -14.09 -1.12
N ASN A 138 2.86 -13.65 -0.91
CA ASN A 138 3.45 -13.59 0.43
C ASN A 138 2.79 -12.51 1.30
N PHE A 139 2.09 -11.55 0.68
CA PHE A 139 1.49 -10.39 1.36
C PHE A 139 -0.03 -10.34 1.19
N LEU A 140 -0.55 -10.72 0.03
CA LEU A 140 -1.98 -10.81 -0.18
C LEU A 140 -2.54 -12.10 0.44
N ASN A 141 -3.82 -12.06 0.81
CA ASN A 141 -4.56 -13.15 1.45
C ASN A 141 -3.93 -13.65 2.77
N GLN A 142 -3.07 -12.86 3.39
CA GLN A 142 -2.50 -13.16 4.69
C GLN A 142 -3.54 -12.88 5.80
N ALA A 143 -3.36 -13.54 6.94
CA ALA A 143 -4.22 -13.34 8.10
C ALA A 143 -4.29 -11.85 8.48
N CYS A 144 -5.49 -11.29 8.43
CA CYS A 144 -5.74 -9.89 8.72
C CYS A 144 -6.05 -9.69 10.21
N LEU A 145 -5.35 -8.75 10.84
CA LEU A 145 -5.59 -8.34 12.23
C LEU A 145 -6.34 -7.00 12.35
N HIS A 146 -6.59 -6.33 11.22
CA HIS A 146 -7.42 -5.14 11.21
C HIS A 146 -8.84 -5.56 11.57
N TYR A 147 -9.48 -4.81 12.46
CA TYR A 147 -10.92 -4.92 12.60
C TYR A 147 -11.53 -4.65 11.23
N SER A 148 -12.40 -5.55 10.76
CA SER A 148 -13.27 -5.23 9.63
C SER A 148 -13.95 -3.92 10.01
N LYS A 149 -13.65 -2.83 9.31
CA LYS A 149 -14.45 -1.62 9.47
C LYS A 149 -15.88 -2.07 9.19
N GLU A 150 -16.72 -2.12 10.22
CA GLU A 150 -18.14 -1.94 10.02
C GLU A 150 -18.24 -0.71 9.14
N THR A 151 -18.81 -0.87 7.96
CA THR A 151 -19.09 0.21 7.04
C THR A 151 -19.82 1.26 7.86
N ARG A 152 -19.11 2.32 8.27
CA ARG A 152 -19.78 3.56 8.64
C ARG A 152 -20.44 3.98 7.34
N VAL A 153 -21.71 3.59 7.21
CA VAL A 153 -22.65 4.31 6.36
C VAL A 153 -22.64 5.70 6.97
N GLU A 154 -21.74 6.56 6.47
CA GLU A 154 -21.99 7.97 6.50
C GLU A 154 -23.32 8.12 5.77
N THR A 155 -24.39 8.23 6.53
CA THR A 155 -25.62 8.83 6.08
C THR A 155 -25.28 10.27 5.74
N SER A 156 -24.67 10.48 4.58
CA SER A 156 -24.72 11.77 3.92
C SER A 156 -26.20 12.03 3.68
N ASN A 157 -26.76 12.94 4.46
CA ASN A 157 -28.12 13.39 4.29
C ASN A 157 -28.35 13.70 2.81
N LEU A 158 -29.28 12.98 2.18
CA LEU A 158 -29.78 13.23 0.83
C LEU A 158 -30.39 14.64 0.67
N SER A 159 -30.43 15.46 1.72
CA SER A 159 -30.81 16.87 1.67
C SER A 159 -29.77 17.75 0.97
N ASP A 160 -28.48 17.46 1.10
CA ASP A 160 -27.43 18.39 0.66
C ASP A 160 -27.14 18.30 -0.85
N VAL A 161 -27.50 17.19 -1.48
CA VAL A 161 -27.39 17.01 -2.95
C VAL A 161 -28.57 17.66 -3.68
N MET A 162 -29.73 17.79 -3.03
CA MET A 162 -30.92 18.43 -3.62
C MET A 162 -30.81 19.97 -3.67
N SER A 163 -29.98 20.58 -2.83
CA SER A 163 -29.77 22.04 -2.82
C SER A 163 -28.81 22.54 -3.90
N GLN A 164 -28.02 21.66 -4.54
CA GLN A 164 -27.07 22.03 -5.60
C GLN A 164 -27.59 21.77 -7.03
N LEU A 165 -28.80 21.21 -7.16
CA LEU A 165 -29.44 20.94 -8.47
C LEU A 165 -30.61 21.89 -8.80
N MET A 166 -30.86 22.90 -7.95
CA MET A 166 -31.90 23.93 -8.17
C MET A 166 -31.35 25.37 -8.14
N ILE A 167 -30.20 25.60 -8.77
CA ILE A 167 -29.80 26.95 -9.22
C ILE A 167 -29.25 26.85 -10.64
#